data_AF-A0A6S6WFV6-F1
#
_entry.id   AF-A0A6S6WFV6-F1
#
_cell.length_a   1.000
_cell.length_b   1.000
_cell.length_c   1.000
_cell.angle_alpha   90.00
_cell.angle_beta   90.00
_cell.angle_gamma   90.00
#
_symmetry.space_group_name_H-M   'P 1'
#
loop_
_entity.id
_entity.type
_entity.pdbx_description
1 polymer ?
#
loop_
_entity_poly.entity_id
_entity_poly.type
_entity_poly.pdbx_seq_one_letter_code
_entity_poly.pdbx_strand_id
1 'polypeptide(L)'
;MDGYKGSESFAHVPSSPYSHNGSISRSSTCPSLPTYEESVETPRKRKAQDVPDVDSDEDFREEDDRSLNRWKAAYHKAMKYGREKKSNYLQLKGQLLEKDKQVDKANAVLHKRNGTVIELQAQVTNLKLKVNNCEKTIHELENELHDLKIAKKQSMQKHLNETMASSPTERRPHIPTHVPHDSTATREHPRYKHSEAPRKNVKVDFQRLIPSLHYPTGTGKVGPGHYGSNAYWDLGLCQVHFRTPGVCVHGERCEYRHTPLDVDERQYIRFFEKRGPAFLASTDAFLAAKRSVA
;
A
#
# COMPACT_ATOMS: atom_id res chain seq x y z
N MET A 1 33.07 -27.31 28.30
CA MET A 1 32.46 -26.06 28.81
C MET A 1 31.64 -25.48 27.68
N ASP A 2 30.34 -25.61 27.85
CA ASP A 2 29.30 -25.37 26.86
C ASP A 2 29.16 -23.88 26.54
N GLY A 3 28.96 -23.57 25.26
CA GLY A 3 28.83 -22.20 24.76
C GLY A 3 27.93 -22.12 23.54
N TYR A 4 26.62 -22.12 23.80
CA TYR A 4 25.55 -21.39 23.11
C TYR A 4 25.67 -21.16 21.58
N LYS A 5 24.93 -21.96 20.81
CA LYS A 5 24.47 -21.61 19.46
C LYS A 5 23.10 -20.92 19.58
N GLY A 6 23.07 -19.59 19.42
CA GLY A 6 21.83 -18.83 19.24
C GLY A 6 21.42 -18.85 17.78
N SER A 7 20.42 -19.65 17.42
CA SER A 7 19.75 -19.62 16.12
C SER A 7 18.67 -18.55 16.12
N GLU A 8 18.90 -17.46 15.39
CA GLU A 8 17.87 -16.47 15.08
C GLU A 8 16.88 -17.06 14.08
N SER A 9 15.62 -17.11 14.51
CA SER A 9 14.47 -17.53 13.73
C SER A 9 13.98 -16.35 12.89
N PHE A 10 14.26 -16.40 11.59
CA PHE A 10 13.58 -15.52 10.63
C PHE A 10 12.14 -16.02 10.47
N ALA A 11 11.20 -15.19 10.90
CA ALA A 11 9.78 -15.38 10.66
C ALA A 11 9.51 -15.35 9.15
N HIS A 12 9.10 -16.50 8.61
CA HIS A 12 8.53 -16.60 7.28
C HIS A 12 7.23 -15.79 7.21
N VAL A 13 7.20 -14.81 6.31
CA VAL A 13 5.97 -14.14 5.85
C VAL A 13 5.15 -15.17 5.07
N PRO A 14 3.86 -15.40 5.39
CA PRO A 14 3.04 -16.29 4.60
C PRO A 14 2.64 -15.61 3.28
N SER A 15 3.12 -16.18 2.18
CA SER A 15 2.69 -15.85 0.83
C SER A 15 1.20 -16.12 0.67
N SER A 16 0.48 -15.08 0.28
CA SER A 16 -0.94 -15.06 -0.08
C SER A 16 -1.35 -16.16 -1.07
N PRO A 17 -2.42 -16.94 -0.81
CA PRO A 17 -3.03 -17.80 -1.81
C PRO A 17 -4.24 -17.07 -2.42
N TYR A 18 -4.03 -16.30 -3.49
CA TYR A 18 -5.11 -15.92 -4.39
C TYR A 18 -4.75 -16.33 -5.81
N SER A 19 -4.96 -17.62 -6.08
CA SER A 19 -5.00 -18.17 -7.43
C SER A 19 -6.39 -18.75 -7.67
N HIS A 20 -7.37 -17.86 -7.87
CA HIS A 20 -8.66 -18.24 -8.44
C HIS A 20 -8.52 -18.31 -9.96
N ASN A 21 -7.97 -19.43 -10.45
CA ASN A 21 -8.21 -19.86 -11.82
C ASN A 21 -9.65 -20.39 -11.90
N GLY A 22 -10.59 -19.46 -12.09
CA GLY A 22 -11.95 -19.77 -12.49
C GLY A 22 -11.95 -20.24 -13.94
N SER A 23 -11.71 -21.53 -14.16
CA SER A 23 -11.99 -22.21 -15.42
C SER A 23 -13.49 -22.16 -15.66
N ILE A 24 -13.96 -21.15 -16.40
CA ILE A 24 -15.33 -21.10 -16.91
C ILE A 24 -15.41 -22.11 -18.06
N SER A 25 -15.68 -23.36 -17.70
CA SER A 25 -16.14 -24.38 -18.62
C SER A 25 -17.47 -23.91 -19.22
N ARG A 26 -17.42 -23.33 -20.42
CA ARG A 26 -18.61 -23.03 -21.22
C ARG A 26 -19.22 -24.36 -21.66
N SER A 27 -20.12 -24.91 -20.86
CA SER A 27 -21.07 -25.92 -21.33
C SER A 27 -22.01 -25.23 -22.33
N SER A 28 -21.75 -25.42 -23.63
CA SER A 28 -22.69 -25.07 -24.69
C SER A 28 -23.84 -26.06 -24.68
N THR A 29 -24.75 -25.90 -23.72
CA THR A 29 -26.02 -26.60 -23.76
C THR A 29 -26.94 -25.76 -24.63
N CYS A 30 -26.94 -26.04 -25.94
CA CYS A 30 -27.97 -25.52 -26.84
C CYS A 30 -29.33 -25.99 -26.30
N PRO A 31 -30.29 -25.08 -26.01
CA PRO A 31 -31.63 -25.50 -25.70
C PRO A 31 -32.24 -26.08 -26.97
N SER A 32 -32.48 -27.39 -26.95
CA SER A 32 -33.23 -28.11 -27.98
C SER A 32 -34.56 -27.40 -28.20
N LEU A 33 -34.79 -26.90 -29.41
CA LEU A 33 -36.06 -26.32 -29.82
C LEU A 33 -37.17 -27.36 -29.58
N PRO A 34 -38.33 -26.96 -29.01
CA PRO A 34 -39.47 -27.85 -28.88
C PRO A 34 -39.93 -28.25 -30.28
N THR A 35 -39.81 -29.53 -30.61
CA THR A 35 -40.43 -30.14 -31.78
C THR A 35 -41.95 -30.03 -31.60
N TYR A 36 -42.55 -29.09 -32.33
CA TYR A 36 -44.00 -28.95 -32.41
C TYR A 36 -44.54 -30.16 -33.18
N GLU A 37 -44.97 -31.19 -32.46
CA GLU A 37 -45.75 -32.30 -33.05
C GLU A 37 -47.09 -31.74 -33.50
N GLU A 38 -47.19 -31.49 -34.80
CA GLU A 38 -48.41 -31.13 -35.51
C GLU A 38 -49.41 -32.27 -35.37
N SER A 39 -50.29 -32.15 -34.37
CA SER A 39 -51.39 -33.09 -34.13
C SER A 39 -52.43 -32.93 -35.23
N VAL A 40 -52.27 -33.69 -36.31
CA VAL A 40 -53.25 -33.78 -37.41
C VAL A 40 -54.50 -34.49 -36.86
N GLU A 41 -55.47 -33.72 -36.37
CA GLU A 41 -56.81 -34.24 -36.07
C GLU A 41 -57.46 -34.73 -37.36
N THR A 42 -57.62 -36.06 -37.46
CA THR A 42 -58.32 -36.70 -38.56
C THR A 42 -59.84 -36.47 -38.46
N PRO A 43 -60.57 -36.31 -39.58
CA PRO A 43 -62.01 -36.05 -39.54
C PRO A 43 -62.76 -37.30 -39.05
N ARG A 44 -63.48 -37.18 -37.93
CA ARG A 44 -64.43 -38.19 -37.44
C ARG A 44 -65.54 -38.43 -38.48
N LYS A 45 -65.54 -39.61 -39.10
CA LYS A 45 -66.64 -40.16 -39.90
C LYS A 45 -67.93 -40.19 -39.06
N ARG A 46 -68.92 -39.37 -39.40
CA ARG A 46 -70.27 -39.46 -38.83
C ARG A 46 -71.02 -40.62 -39.50
N LYS A 47 -71.63 -41.47 -38.68
CA LYS A 47 -72.51 -42.58 -39.09
C LYS A 47 -73.72 -42.03 -39.84
N ALA A 48 -74.04 -42.66 -40.96
CA ALA A 48 -75.32 -42.50 -41.65
C ALA A 48 -76.44 -42.91 -40.68
N GLN A 49 -77.44 -42.05 -40.56
CA GLN A 49 -78.63 -42.29 -39.74
C GLN A 49 -79.84 -42.24 -40.68
N ASP A 50 -80.71 -43.22 -40.51
CA ASP A 50 -81.78 -43.64 -41.41
C ASP A 50 -82.74 -42.52 -41.81
N VAL A 51 -83.13 -42.55 -43.08
CA VAL A 51 -84.10 -41.66 -43.73
C VAL A 51 -85.51 -42.17 -43.45
N PRO A 52 -86.40 -41.36 -42.86
CA PRO A 52 -87.84 -41.64 -42.89
C PRO A 52 -88.48 -41.05 -44.14
N ASP A 53 -89.15 -41.91 -44.92
CA ASP A 53 -90.05 -41.52 -46.01
C ASP A 53 -91.27 -40.79 -45.42
N VAL A 54 -91.48 -39.54 -45.85
CA VAL A 54 -92.70 -38.77 -45.57
C VAL A 54 -93.10 -38.01 -46.83
N ASP A 55 -94.15 -38.52 -47.48
CA ASP A 55 -94.95 -37.84 -48.51
C ASP A 55 -95.71 -36.66 -47.90
N SER A 56 -95.43 -35.42 -48.36
CA SER A 56 -96.27 -34.22 -48.14
C SER A 56 -95.77 -33.08 -49.06
N ASP A 57 -96.40 -32.93 -50.22
CA ASP A 57 -95.85 -32.18 -51.38
C ASP A 57 -96.34 -30.73 -51.56
N GLU A 58 -97.00 -30.08 -50.59
CA GLU A 58 -97.66 -28.78 -50.88
C GLU A 58 -97.41 -27.58 -49.94
N ASP A 59 -96.33 -27.56 -49.14
CA ASP A 59 -95.94 -26.34 -48.38
C ASP A 59 -94.44 -25.93 -48.48
N PHE A 60 -93.73 -26.50 -49.46
CA PHE A 60 -92.26 -26.45 -49.56
C PHE A 60 -91.64 -25.11 -50.02
N ARG A 61 -92.45 -24.14 -50.47
CA ARG A 61 -91.91 -22.92 -51.12
C ARG A 61 -91.55 -21.79 -50.16
N GLU A 62 -92.18 -21.66 -48.99
CA GLU A 62 -91.85 -20.58 -48.05
C GLU A 62 -90.68 -20.89 -47.11
N GLU A 63 -90.36 -22.17 -46.88
CA GLU A 63 -89.24 -22.59 -46.05
C GLU A 63 -87.89 -22.44 -46.76
N ASP A 64 -87.88 -22.56 -48.09
CA ASP A 64 -86.69 -22.47 -48.93
C ASP A 64 -86.12 -21.04 -48.98
N ASP A 65 -86.99 -20.02 -49.05
CA ASP A 65 -86.57 -18.61 -49.01
C ASP A 65 -85.99 -18.19 -47.65
N ARG A 66 -86.52 -18.72 -46.53
CA ARG A 66 -85.96 -18.49 -45.19
C ARG A 66 -84.60 -19.19 -45.03
N SER A 67 -84.45 -20.38 -45.60
CA SER A 67 -83.20 -21.13 -45.64
C SER A 67 -82.11 -20.40 -46.43
N LEU A 68 -82.47 -19.89 -47.62
CA LEU A 68 -81.56 -19.12 -48.48
C LEU A 68 -81.07 -17.82 -47.79
N ASN A 69 -81.96 -17.09 -47.13
CA ASN A 69 -81.60 -15.86 -46.41
C ASN A 69 -80.69 -16.15 -45.20
N ARG A 70 -80.93 -17.26 -44.47
CA ARG A 70 -80.02 -17.71 -43.40
C ARG A 70 -78.64 -18.07 -43.93
N TRP A 71 -78.58 -18.77 -45.06
CA TRP A 71 -77.31 -19.13 -45.69
C TRP A 71 -76.54 -17.90 -46.17
N LYS A 72 -77.21 -16.94 -46.83
CA LYS A 72 -76.60 -15.65 -47.23
C LYS A 72 -76.04 -14.89 -46.02
N ALA A 73 -76.80 -14.81 -44.92
CA ALA A 73 -76.34 -14.16 -43.69
C ALA A 73 -75.11 -14.87 -43.08
N ALA A 74 -75.13 -16.20 -43.04
CA ALA A 74 -74.00 -17.00 -42.57
C ALA A 74 -72.76 -16.82 -43.46
N TYR A 75 -72.93 -16.81 -44.77
CA TYR A 75 -71.87 -16.55 -45.75
C TYR A 75 -71.25 -15.16 -45.54
N HIS A 76 -72.07 -14.10 -45.41
CA HIS A 76 -71.56 -12.76 -45.15
C HIS A 76 -70.83 -12.66 -43.80
N LYS A 77 -71.34 -13.32 -42.75
CA LYS A 77 -70.67 -13.39 -41.45
C LYS A 77 -69.31 -14.10 -41.56
N ALA A 78 -69.25 -15.22 -42.26
CA ALA A 78 -68.00 -15.96 -42.50
C ALA A 78 -67.00 -15.14 -43.32
N MET A 79 -67.46 -14.43 -44.37
CA MET A 79 -66.61 -13.54 -45.18
C MET A 79 -66.07 -12.36 -44.36
N LYS A 80 -66.89 -11.74 -43.51
CA LYS A 80 -66.46 -10.66 -42.61
C LYS A 80 -65.38 -11.17 -41.64
N TYR A 81 -65.62 -12.32 -41.01
CA TYR A 81 -64.66 -12.98 -40.12
C TYR A 81 -63.34 -13.32 -40.85
N GLY A 82 -63.42 -13.88 -42.06
CA GLY A 82 -62.24 -14.18 -42.88
C GLY A 82 -61.42 -12.92 -43.23
N ARG A 83 -62.09 -11.81 -43.56
CA ARG A 83 -61.41 -10.52 -43.80
C ARG A 83 -60.73 -10.00 -42.54
N GLU A 84 -61.39 -10.05 -41.40
CA GLU A 84 -60.83 -9.63 -40.10
C GLU A 84 -59.61 -10.48 -39.72
N LYS A 85 -59.70 -11.81 -39.83
CA LYS A 85 -58.57 -12.71 -39.59
C LYS A 85 -57.41 -12.45 -40.55
N LYS A 86 -57.68 -12.21 -41.83
CA LYS A 86 -56.64 -11.83 -42.81
C LYS A 86 -55.98 -10.50 -42.44
N SER A 87 -56.76 -9.51 -42.01
CA SER A 87 -56.23 -8.21 -41.55
C SER A 87 -55.32 -8.38 -40.34
N ASN A 88 -55.77 -9.11 -39.32
CA ASN A 88 -54.99 -9.38 -38.11
C ASN A 88 -53.70 -10.16 -38.43
N TYR A 89 -53.78 -11.14 -39.33
CA TYR A 89 -52.60 -11.87 -39.82
C TYR A 89 -51.59 -10.95 -40.50
N LEU A 90 -52.02 -10.06 -41.39
CA LEU A 90 -51.15 -9.10 -42.06
C LEU A 90 -50.53 -8.11 -41.07
N GLN A 91 -51.29 -7.65 -40.08
CA GLN A 91 -50.78 -6.78 -39.02
C GLN A 91 -49.70 -7.48 -38.19
N LEU A 92 -49.94 -8.73 -37.75
CA LEU A 92 -48.97 -9.50 -37.00
C LEU A 92 -47.72 -9.80 -37.83
N LYS A 93 -47.88 -10.14 -39.11
CA LYS A 93 -46.77 -10.31 -40.06
C LYS A 93 -45.94 -9.02 -40.19
N GLY A 94 -46.59 -7.86 -40.24
CA GLY A 94 -45.90 -6.57 -40.25
C GLY A 94 -45.10 -6.30 -38.97
N GLN A 95 -45.66 -6.62 -37.80
CA GLN A 95 -44.95 -6.50 -36.52
C GLN A 95 -43.74 -7.44 -36.44
N LEU A 96 -43.88 -8.67 -36.94
CA LEU A 96 -42.79 -9.66 -36.96
C LEU A 96 -41.63 -9.16 -37.83
N LEU A 97 -41.92 -8.66 -39.04
CA LEU A 97 -40.89 -8.09 -39.93
C LEU A 97 -40.18 -6.88 -39.32
N GLU A 98 -40.89 -6.03 -38.56
CA GLU A 98 -40.26 -4.90 -37.87
C GLU A 98 -39.36 -5.37 -36.71
N LYS A 99 -39.76 -6.42 -35.99
CA LYS A 99 -38.94 -7.04 -34.96
C LYS A 99 -37.69 -7.70 -35.54
N ASP A 100 -37.79 -8.38 -36.68
CA ASP A 100 -36.64 -8.94 -37.38
C ASP A 100 -35.62 -7.84 -37.76
N LYS A 101 -36.10 -6.72 -38.31
CA LYS A 101 -35.22 -5.55 -38.58
C LYS A 101 -34.54 -5.01 -37.33
N GLN A 102 -35.23 -5.00 -36.19
CA GLN A 102 -34.65 -4.59 -34.91
C GLN A 102 -33.57 -5.58 -34.44
N VAL A 103 -33.80 -6.88 -34.61
CA VAL A 103 -32.82 -7.94 -34.31
C VAL A 103 -31.59 -7.79 -35.20
N ASP A 104 -31.76 -7.56 -36.50
CA ASP A 104 -30.64 -7.34 -37.43
C ASP A 104 -29.79 -6.13 -37.04
N LYS A 105 -30.43 -5.01 -36.66
CA LYS A 105 -29.74 -3.82 -36.16
C LYS A 105 -28.97 -4.12 -34.87
N ALA A 106 -29.58 -4.86 -33.94
CA ALA A 106 -28.92 -5.25 -32.69
C ALA A 106 -27.71 -6.17 -32.96
N ASN A 107 -27.85 -7.12 -33.86
CA ASN A 107 -26.77 -8.02 -34.27
C ASN A 107 -25.61 -7.26 -34.91
N ALA A 108 -25.88 -6.28 -35.77
CA ALA A 108 -24.84 -5.43 -36.34
C ALA A 108 -24.05 -4.66 -35.26
N VAL A 109 -24.74 -4.13 -34.24
CA VAL A 109 -24.09 -3.48 -33.10
C VAL A 109 -23.27 -4.47 -32.28
N LEU A 110 -23.78 -5.68 -32.03
CA LEU A 110 -23.05 -6.74 -31.34
C LEU A 110 -21.78 -7.13 -32.10
N HIS A 111 -21.84 -7.28 -33.42
CA HIS A 111 -20.66 -7.57 -34.25
C HIS A 111 -19.60 -6.48 -34.13
N LYS A 112 -20.01 -5.20 -34.18
CA LYS A 112 -19.08 -4.08 -33.99
C LYS A 112 -18.42 -4.12 -32.62
N ARG A 113 -19.19 -4.36 -31.56
CA ARG A 113 -18.67 -4.48 -30.18
C ARG A 113 -17.72 -5.67 -30.05
N ASN A 114 -18.07 -6.82 -30.62
CA ASN A 114 -17.18 -7.99 -30.61
C ASN A 114 -15.86 -7.70 -31.32
N GLY A 115 -15.89 -6.96 -32.43
CA GLY A 115 -14.67 -6.47 -33.09
C GLY A 115 -13.80 -5.63 -32.15
N THR A 116 -14.39 -4.66 -31.44
CA THR A 116 -13.64 -3.84 -30.46
C THR A 116 -13.09 -4.65 -29.29
N VAL A 117 -13.81 -5.68 -28.84
CA VAL A 117 -13.34 -6.58 -27.76
C VAL A 117 -12.10 -7.35 -28.21
N ILE A 118 -12.10 -7.88 -29.44
CA ILE A 118 -10.95 -8.61 -30.00
C ILE A 118 -9.74 -7.68 -30.13
N GLU A 119 -9.94 -6.45 -30.60
CA GLU A 119 -8.86 -5.46 -30.71
C GLU A 119 -8.26 -5.11 -29.35
N LEU A 120 -9.09 -4.83 -28.35
CA LEU A 120 -8.64 -4.55 -26.98
C LEU A 120 -7.92 -5.76 -26.37
N GLN A 121 -8.39 -6.99 -26.63
CA GLN A 121 -7.68 -8.19 -26.19
C GLN A 121 -6.28 -8.29 -26.81
N ALA A 122 -6.13 -7.97 -28.10
CA ALA A 122 -4.82 -7.93 -28.75
C ALA A 122 -3.89 -6.84 -28.18
N GLN A 123 -4.44 -5.68 -27.81
CA GLN A 123 -3.67 -4.62 -27.14
C GLN A 123 -3.19 -5.07 -25.75
N VAL A 124 -4.07 -5.70 -24.96
CA VAL A 124 -3.72 -6.23 -23.63
C VAL A 124 -2.65 -7.31 -23.72
N THR A 125 -2.71 -8.21 -24.70
CA THR A 125 -1.65 -9.23 -24.88
C THR A 125 -0.33 -8.60 -25.29
N ASN A 126 -0.33 -7.59 -26.16
CA ASN A 126 0.89 -6.85 -26.53
C ASN A 126 1.52 -6.15 -25.31
N LEU A 127 0.71 -5.48 -24.49
CA LEU A 127 1.20 -4.83 -23.27
C LEU A 127 1.77 -5.83 -22.27
N LYS A 128 1.12 -7.00 -22.09
CA LYS A 128 1.66 -8.07 -21.25
C LYS A 128 3.04 -8.54 -21.71
N LEU A 129 3.23 -8.71 -23.03
CA LEU A 129 4.54 -9.07 -23.57
C LEU A 129 5.60 -8.00 -23.29
N LYS A 130 5.24 -6.72 -23.41
CA LYS A 130 6.15 -5.61 -23.08
C LYS A 130 6.53 -5.59 -21.60
N VAL A 131 5.55 -5.77 -20.70
CA VAL A 131 5.79 -5.86 -19.26
C VAL A 131 6.76 -7.01 -18.95
N ASN A 132 6.50 -8.21 -19.47
CA ASN A 132 7.38 -9.36 -19.27
C ASN A 132 8.81 -9.12 -19.79
N ASN A 133 8.97 -8.39 -20.89
CA ASN A 133 10.30 -8.04 -21.39
C ASN A 133 11.00 -7.02 -20.49
N CYS A 134 10.29 -6.00 -20.01
CA CYS A 134 10.83 -5.05 -19.05
C CYS A 134 11.24 -5.73 -17.73
N GLU A 135 10.44 -6.68 -17.23
CA GLU A 135 10.76 -7.47 -16.04
C GLU A 135 12.05 -8.27 -16.21
N LYS A 136 12.26 -8.88 -17.39
CA LYS A 136 13.54 -9.57 -17.71
C LYS A 136 14.72 -8.61 -17.67
N THR A 137 14.61 -7.45 -18.32
CA THR A 137 15.68 -6.44 -18.33
C THR A 137 15.97 -5.90 -16.92
N ILE A 138 14.94 -5.69 -16.10
CA ILE A 138 15.14 -5.31 -14.68
C ILE A 138 15.95 -6.39 -13.96
N HIS A 139 15.57 -7.66 -14.13
CA HIS A 139 16.29 -8.76 -13.48
C HIS A 139 17.74 -8.89 -13.94
N GLU A 140 18.01 -8.69 -15.24
CA GLU A 140 19.37 -8.65 -15.80
C GLU A 140 20.20 -7.52 -15.16
N LEU A 141 19.66 -6.30 -15.08
CA LEU A 141 20.33 -5.16 -14.47
C LEU A 141 20.54 -5.32 -12.96
N GLU A 142 19.60 -5.94 -12.25
CA GLU A 142 19.75 -6.27 -10.84
C GLU A 142 20.92 -7.24 -10.59
N ASN A 143 21.07 -8.24 -11.47
CA ASN A 143 22.20 -9.17 -11.41
C ASN A 143 23.53 -8.48 -11.69
N GLU A 144 23.59 -7.61 -12.72
CA GLU A 144 24.80 -6.82 -13.01
C GLU A 144 25.19 -5.91 -11.83
N LEU A 145 24.21 -5.23 -11.20
CA LEU A 145 24.45 -4.41 -10.01
C LEU A 145 24.95 -5.25 -8.83
N HIS A 146 24.45 -6.47 -8.67
CA HIS A 146 24.90 -7.39 -7.64
C HIS A 146 26.38 -7.78 -7.85
N ASP A 147 26.73 -8.14 -9.07
CA ASP A 147 28.10 -8.53 -9.44
C ASP A 147 29.08 -7.36 -9.27
N LEU A 148 28.71 -6.16 -9.70
CA LEU A 148 29.51 -4.95 -9.50
C LEU A 148 29.72 -4.64 -8.01
N LYS A 149 28.71 -4.86 -7.17
CA LYS A 149 28.81 -4.66 -5.73
C LYS A 149 29.78 -5.66 -5.09
N ILE A 150 29.75 -6.93 -5.53
CA ILE A 150 30.71 -7.96 -5.10
C ILE A 150 32.13 -7.57 -5.54
N ALA A 151 32.31 -7.23 -6.81
CA ALA A 151 33.62 -6.85 -7.37
C ALA A 151 34.21 -5.63 -6.66
N LYS A 152 33.38 -4.60 -6.38
CA LYS A 152 33.79 -3.42 -5.63
C LYS A 152 34.23 -3.77 -4.20
N LYS A 153 33.48 -4.63 -3.51
CA LYS A 153 33.83 -5.10 -2.16
C LYS A 153 35.17 -5.86 -2.17
N GLN A 154 35.39 -6.73 -3.15
CA GLN A 154 36.64 -7.48 -3.32
C GLN A 154 37.82 -6.55 -3.62
N SER A 155 37.65 -5.58 -4.53
CA SER A 155 38.67 -4.58 -4.87
C SER A 155 39.06 -3.73 -3.65
N MET A 156 38.07 -3.26 -2.88
CA MET A 156 38.31 -2.49 -1.66
C MET A 156 39.03 -3.33 -0.59
N GLN A 157 38.65 -4.60 -0.42
CA GLN A 157 39.33 -5.51 0.51
C GLN A 157 40.79 -5.75 0.10
N LYS A 158 41.05 -5.92 -1.20
CA LYS A 158 42.41 -6.07 -1.75
C LYS A 158 43.24 -4.83 -1.46
N HIS A 159 42.71 -3.64 -1.72
CA HIS A 159 43.39 -2.38 -1.41
C HIS A 159 43.70 -2.26 0.08
N LEU A 160 42.76 -2.57 0.98
CA LEU A 160 43.01 -2.54 2.43
C LEU A 160 44.17 -3.47 2.82
N ASN A 161 44.17 -4.70 2.29
CA ASN A 161 45.23 -5.67 2.56
C ASN A 161 46.60 -5.17 2.05
N GLU A 162 46.65 -4.57 0.87
CA GLU A 162 47.89 -3.99 0.29
C GLU A 162 48.39 -2.79 1.10
N THR A 163 47.50 -1.92 1.58
CA THR A 163 47.85 -0.78 2.44
C THR A 163 48.37 -1.25 3.81
N MET A 164 47.74 -2.27 4.41
CA MET A 164 48.22 -2.87 5.66
C MET A 164 49.58 -3.56 5.50
N ALA A 165 49.84 -4.18 4.34
CA ALA A 165 51.12 -4.82 4.04
C ALA A 165 52.26 -3.81 3.76
N SER A 166 51.94 -2.60 3.30
CA SER A 166 52.91 -1.57 2.94
C SER A 166 53.16 -0.52 4.02
N SER A 167 52.33 -0.44 5.07
CA SER A 167 52.59 0.45 6.20
C SER A 167 53.80 -0.06 7.01
N PRO A 168 54.87 0.75 7.20
CA PRO A 168 55.96 0.42 8.11
C PRO A 168 55.41 0.15 9.51
N THR A 169 56.01 -0.78 10.24
CA THR A 169 55.67 -1.12 11.63
C THR A 169 55.99 0.05 12.56
N GLU A 170 55.23 1.14 12.45
CA GLU A 170 55.34 2.29 13.34
C GLU A 170 54.87 1.83 14.72
N ARG A 171 55.72 2.05 15.75
CA ARG A 171 55.43 1.68 17.14
C ARG A 171 54.05 2.21 17.50
N ARG A 172 53.12 1.29 17.77
CA ARG A 172 51.74 1.57 18.15
C ARG A 172 51.65 2.85 19.00
N PRO A 173 50.97 3.90 18.52
CA PRO A 173 50.51 4.96 19.40
C PRO A 173 49.72 4.29 20.50
N HIS A 174 50.04 4.62 21.76
CA HIS A 174 49.30 4.17 22.92
C HIS A 174 47.83 4.53 22.71
N ILE A 175 47.01 3.54 22.37
CA ILE A 175 45.56 3.66 22.32
C ILE A 175 45.15 3.90 23.78
N PRO A 176 44.65 5.10 24.14
CA PRO A 176 44.07 5.31 25.45
C PRO A 176 42.93 4.32 25.60
N THR A 177 43.02 3.44 26.60
CA THR A 177 41.95 2.54 26.97
C THR A 177 40.79 3.39 27.49
N HIS A 178 39.87 3.73 26.57
CA HIS A 178 38.64 4.49 26.72
C HIS A 178 37.59 3.81 27.61
N VAL A 179 37.99 3.31 28.77
CA VAL A 179 37.08 2.70 29.73
C VAL A 179 37.21 3.50 31.02
N PRO A 180 36.33 4.50 31.25
CA PRO A 180 36.13 5.05 32.58
C PRO A 180 35.98 3.88 33.55
N HIS A 181 36.57 3.97 34.73
CA HIS A 181 36.51 2.87 35.69
C HIS A 181 35.04 2.43 35.89
N ASP A 182 34.77 1.13 35.72
CA ASP A 182 33.41 0.55 35.71
C ASP A 182 32.60 0.81 37.00
N SER A 183 33.28 1.24 38.06
CA SER A 183 32.66 1.53 39.35
C SER A 183 32.22 3.00 39.39
N THR A 184 30.91 3.20 39.49
CA THR A 184 30.31 4.52 39.73
C THR A 184 30.90 5.18 40.98
N ALA A 185 31.19 4.40 42.03
CA ALA A 185 31.78 4.91 43.28
C ALA A 185 33.20 5.44 43.08
N THR A 186 34.00 4.79 42.24
CA THR A 186 35.35 5.28 41.89
C THR A 186 35.26 6.53 41.01
N ARG A 187 34.34 6.54 40.04
CA ARG A 187 34.13 7.67 39.12
C ARG A 187 33.66 8.94 39.84
N GLU A 188 32.76 8.79 40.81
CA GLU A 188 32.21 9.90 41.60
C GLU A 188 33.14 10.34 42.74
N HIS A 189 34.23 9.61 43.01
CA HIS A 189 35.16 9.95 44.09
C HIS A 189 35.84 11.31 43.83
N PRO A 190 35.86 12.25 44.80
CA PRO A 190 36.40 13.60 44.61
C PRO A 190 37.87 13.69 44.19
N ARG A 191 38.63 12.60 44.35
CA ARG A 191 40.06 12.49 43.97
C ARG A 191 40.30 11.77 42.64
N TYR A 192 39.26 11.26 41.98
CA TYR A 192 39.42 10.49 40.75
C TYR A 192 39.69 11.40 39.54
N LYS A 193 40.83 11.17 38.89
CA LYS A 193 41.27 11.91 37.71
C LYS A 193 40.82 11.18 36.44
N HIS A 194 39.89 11.77 35.70
CA HIS A 194 39.56 11.41 34.34
C HIS A 194 40.71 11.86 33.42
N SER A 195 41.59 10.93 33.06
CA SER A 195 42.71 11.19 32.15
C SER A 195 42.28 11.83 30.82
N GLU A 196 41.04 11.55 30.39
CA GLU A 196 40.48 11.93 29.08
C GLU A 196 39.53 13.14 29.13
N ALA A 197 39.31 13.73 30.30
CA ALA A 197 38.44 14.91 30.38
C ALA A 197 39.03 16.06 29.55
N PRO A 198 38.25 16.73 28.69
CA PRO A 198 38.74 17.82 27.85
C PRO A 198 39.32 18.94 28.72
N ARG A 199 40.64 19.15 28.62
CA ARG A 199 41.34 20.17 29.42
C ARG A 199 41.45 21.51 28.72
N LYS A 200 40.85 21.64 27.53
CA LYS A 200 40.83 22.90 26.79
C LYS A 200 40.15 23.92 27.69
N ASN A 201 40.93 24.87 28.22
CA ASN A 201 40.51 26.01 29.04
C ASN A 201 40.55 25.85 30.58
N VAL A 202 41.15 24.80 31.15
CA VAL A 202 41.40 24.73 32.61
C VAL A 202 42.59 25.59 33.01
N LYS A 203 42.52 26.91 32.77
CA LYS A 203 43.41 27.88 33.44
C LYS A 203 42.90 28.21 34.86
N VAL A 204 41.61 28.01 35.09
CA VAL A 204 40.95 28.30 36.35
C VAL A 204 40.56 26.98 37.00
N ASP A 205 41.05 26.75 38.21
CA ASP A 205 40.56 25.66 39.06
C ASP A 205 39.16 26.01 39.56
N PHE A 206 38.15 25.65 38.76
CA PHE A 206 36.76 25.93 39.09
C PHE A 206 36.30 25.26 40.38
N GLN A 207 37.01 24.25 40.89
CA GLN A 207 36.72 23.63 42.18
C GLN A 207 36.94 24.62 43.34
N ARG A 208 37.92 25.52 43.20
CA ARG A 208 38.33 26.49 44.23
C ARG A 208 37.88 27.92 43.92
N LEU A 209 37.23 28.14 42.79
CA LEU A 209 36.73 29.46 42.41
C LEU A 209 35.62 29.88 43.38
N ILE A 210 35.89 30.94 44.15
CA ILE A 210 34.88 31.62 44.97
C ILE A 210 34.27 32.72 44.10
N PRO A 211 32.97 32.64 43.77
CA PRO A 211 32.32 33.66 42.94
C PRO A 211 32.34 35.02 43.66
N SER A 212 32.78 36.05 42.94
CA SER A 212 32.72 37.45 43.38
C SER A 212 31.39 38.12 43.02
N LEU A 213 30.66 37.57 42.02
CA LEU A 213 29.37 38.09 41.61
C LEU A 213 28.23 37.52 42.46
N HIS A 214 27.19 38.32 42.68
CA HIS A 214 25.95 37.86 43.31
C HIS A 214 25.09 37.10 42.29
N TYR A 215 24.75 35.85 42.61
CA TYR A 215 23.81 35.04 41.82
C TYR A 215 22.53 34.84 42.64
N PRO A 216 21.34 35.17 42.09
CA PRO A 216 20.08 35.07 42.83
C PRO A 216 19.78 33.66 43.33
N THR A 217 20.29 32.64 42.63
CA THR A 217 20.06 31.22 42.93
C THR A 217 21.36 30.46 43.01
N GLY A 218 21.85 30.21 44.24
CA GLY A 218 23.04 29.41 44.50
C GLY A 218 24.34 30.06 44.05
N THR A 219 25.27 29.26 43.53
CA THR A 219 26.62 29.73 43.14
C THR A 219 26.69 30.25 41.71
N GLY A 220 25.63 30.17 40.91
CA GLY A 220 25.67 30.54 39.49
C GLY A 220 26.32 29.51 38.56
N LYS A 221 26.80 28.38 39.11
CA LYS A 221 27.53 27.32 38.42
C LYS A 221 26.71 26.02 38.29
N VAL A 222 26.87 25.31 37.18
CA VAL A 222 26.38 23.93 37.06
C VAL A 222 27.31 23.01 37.84
N GLY A 223 26.81 22.39 38.91
CA GLY A 223 27.55 21.35 39.63
C GLY A 223 27.84 20.13 38.73
N PRO A 224 29.06 19.54 38.78
CA PRO A 224 29.48 18.49 37.86
C PRO A 224 28.64 17.22 37.96
N GLY A 225 28.05 16.97 39.14
CA GLY A 225 27.09 15.89 39.34
C GLY A 225 25.86 15.96 38.43
N HIS A 226 25.48 17.14 37.93
CA HIS A 226 24.34 17.30 37.01
C HIS A 226 24.56 16.66 35.64
N TYR A 227 25.80 16.62 35.15
CA TYR A 227 26.16 15.94 33.90
C TYR A 227 26.92 14.63 34.14
N GLY A 228 26.93 14.14 35.39
CA GLY A 228 27.47 12.84 35.78
C GLY A 228 28.97 12.82 36.09
N SER A 229 29.63 13.97 36.15
CA SER A 229 31.04 14.09 36.50
C SER A 229 31.26 14.39 37.99
N ASN A 230 32.52 14.55 38.41
CA ASN A 230 32.92 14.85 39.79
C ASN A 230 33.56 16.25 39.90
N ALA A 231 33.76 16.72 41.14
CA ALA A 231 34.29 18.07 41.44
C ALA A 231 35.66 18.36 40.80
N TYR A 232 36.44 17.33 40.48
CA TYR A 232 37.76 17.46 39.88
C TYR A 232 37.71 17.73 38.37
N TRP A 233 36.56 17.50 37.74
CA TRP A 233 36.32 17.68 36.29
C TRP A 233 35.12 18.57 36.04
N ASP A 234 35.13 19.66 36.79
CA ASP A 234 34.17 20.71 36.65
C ASP A 234 34.48 21.55 35.40
N LEU A 235 33.54 21.55 34.46
CA LEU A 235 33.65 22.30 33.20
C LEU A 235 33.39 23.81 33.39
N GLY A 236 33.06 24.25 34.61
CA GLY A 236 32.87 25.67 34.94
C GLY A 236 31.68 26.29 34.22
N LEU A 237 30.63 25.52 33.96
CA LEU A 237 29.49 25.94 33.15
C LEU A 237 28.56 26.89 33.93
N CYS A 238 28.07 27.95 33.28
CA CYS A 238 27.09 28.86 33.90
C CYS A 238 25.72 28.16 34.07
N GLN A 239 25.18 28.16 35.28
CA GLN A 239 23.87 27.57 35.59
C GLN A 239 22.76 28.18 34.72
N VAL A 240 22.69 29.51 34.64
CA VAL A 240 21.64 30.18 33.85
C VAL A 240 21.79 29.84 32.36
N HIS A 241 23.02 29.76 31.85
CA HIS A 241 23.25 29.47 30.44
C HIS A 241 22.85 28.03 30.05
N PHE A 242 23.20 27.05 30.89
CA PHE A 242 23.06 25.63 30.55
C PHE A 242 21.86 24.92 31.17
N ARG A 243 21.19 25.50 32.17
CA ARG A 243 20.12 24.83 32.94
C ARG A 243 18.79 25.57 32.97
N THR A 244 18.70 26.75 32.38
CA THR A 244 17.46 27.51 32.30
C THR A 244 17.29 28.13 30.91
N PRO A 245 16.07 28.48 30.49
CA PRO A 245 15.83 29.20 29.24
C PRO A 245 16.24 30.69 29.32
N GLY A 246 16.59 31.22 30.49
CA GLY A 246 16.96 32.62 30.68
C GLY A 246 18.36 32.98 30.17
N VAL A 247 18.58 34.27 29.91
CA VAL A 247 19.90 34.83 29.60
C VAL A 247 20.60 35.21 30.91
N CYS A 248 21.89 34.91 31.05
CA CYS A 248 22.64 35.29 32.24
C CYS A 248 22.76 36.82 32.32
N VAL A 249 22.29 37.41 33.43
CA VAL A 249 22.34 38.87 33.66
C VAL A 249 23.76 39.43 33.67
N HIS A 250 24.75 38.59 33.97
CA HIS A 250 26.16 38.96 34.01
C HIS A 250 26.83 38.89 32.63
N GLY A 251 26.21 38.24 31.64
CA GLY A 251 26.72 38.13 30.27
C GLY A 251 28.19 37.68 30.21
N GLU A 252 29.01 38.47 29.51
CA GLU A 252 30.47 38.25 29.39
C GLU A 252 31.24 38.46 30.69
N ARG A 253 30.67 39.17 31.67
CA ARG A 253 31.29 39.36 32.99
C ARG A 253 31.08 38.16 33.91
N CYS A 254 30.24 37.21 33.52
CA CYS A 254 30.00 36.02 34.33
C CYS A 254 31.29 35.21 34.51
N GLU A 255 31.53 34.77 35.73
CA GLU A 255 32.73 34.03 36.11
C GLU A 255 32.72 32.58 35.59
N TYR A 256 31.58 32.15 35.06
CA TYR A 256 31.35 30.84 34.50
C TYR A 256 31.18 30.89 32.98
N ARG A 257 31.57 29.80 32.33
CA ARG A 257 31.60 29.67 30.88
C ARG A 257 30.18 29.75 30.28
N HIS A 258 30.09 30.49 29.17
CA HIS A 258 28.90 30.61 28.31
C HIS A 258 29.10 30.03 26.92
N THR A 259 30.33 29.63 26.54
CA THR A 259 30.58 29.09 25.21
C THR A 259 29.95 27.70 25.09
N PRO A 260 29.30 27.37 23.95
CA PRO A 260 28.72 26.06 23.72
C PRO A 260 29.72 24.93 23.99
N LEU A 261 29.21 23.77 24.40
CA LEU A 261 30.03 22.56 24.58
C LEU A 261 30.58 22.11 23.24
N ASP A 262 31.90 21.87 23.16
CA ASP A 262 32.53 21.36 21.95
C ASP A 262 32.28 19.85 21.76
N VAL A 263 32.79 19.28 20.65
CA VAL A 263 32.57 17.87 20.32
C VAL A 263 33.19 16.95 21.38
N ASP A 264 34.38 17.29 21.89
CA ASP A 264 35.13 16.50 22.87
C ASP A 264 34.39 16.51 24.22
N GLU A 265 33.84 17.65 24.63
CA GLU A 265 33.06 17.81 25.86
C GLU A 265 31.72 17.10 25.80
N ARG A 266 31.02 17.17 24.66
CA ARG A 266 29.78 16.43 24.46
C ARG A 266 30.03 14.93 24.49
N GLN A 267 31.12 14.46 23.88
CA GLN A 267 31.52 13.06 23.94
C GLN A 267 31.91 12.65 25.37
N TYR A 268 32.66 13.48 26.08
CA TYR A 268 32.98 13.30 27.50
C TYR A 268 31.72 13.15 28.35
N ILE A 269 30.75 14.05 28.17
CA ILE A 269 29.50 14.02 28.91
C ILE A 269 28.68 12.76 28.57
N ARG A 270 28.67 12.32 27.30
CA ARG A 270 27.96 11.09 26.88
C ARG A 270 28.46 9.82 27.55
N PHE A 271 29.73 9.77 27.99
CA PHE A 271 30.24 8.62 28.74
C PHE A 271 29.54 8.43 30.10
N PHE A 272 28.87 9.45 30.63
CA PHE A 272 28.14 9.35 31.90
C PHE A 272 26.71 8.84 31.71
N GLU A 273 26.58 7.56 31.32
CA GLU A 273 25.34 6.77 31.19
C GLU A 273 24.02 7.56 31.22
N LYS A 274 23.34 7.66 32.37
CA LYS A 274 21.99 8.24 32.46
C LYS A 274 22.00 9.76 32.56
N ARG A 275 22.98 10.34 33.26
CA ARG A 275 22.99 11.79 33.58
C ARG A 275 23.52 12.64 32.42
N GLY A 276 24.50 12.13 31.68
CA GLY A 276 25.14 12.84 30.59
C GLY A 276 24.20 13.15 29.42
N PRO A 277 23.62 12.13 28.77
CA PRO A 277 22.64 12.31 27.69
C PRO A 277 21.43 13.16 28.12
N ALA A 278 20.92 12.99 29.33
CA ALA A 278 19.81 13.81 29.86
C ALA A 278 20.22 15.28 30.04
N PHE A 279 21.44 15.53 30.52
CA PHE A 279 21.99 16.88 30.63
C PHE A 279 22.19 17.53 29.25
N LEU A 280 22.72 16.80 28.27
CA LEU A 280 22.90 17.31 26.90
C LEU A 280 21.56 17.63 26.23
N ALA A 281 20.57 16.74 26.34
CA ALA A 281 19.24 16.97 25.77
C ALA A 281 18.57 18.22 26.36
N SER A 282 18.64 18.40 27.68
CA SER A 282 18.09 19.60 28.34
C SER A 282 18.86 20.87 27.99
N THR A 283 20.19 20.81 27.96
CA THR A 283 21.05 21.92 27.52
C THR A 283 20.71 22.36 26.10
N ASP A 284 20.62 21.41 25.15
CA ASP A 284 20.33 21.71 23.75
C ASP A 284 18.95 22.36 23.61
N ALA A 285 17.96 21.88 24.35
CA ALA A 285 16.63 22.49 24.38
C ALA A 285 16.67 23.94 24.89
N PHE A 286 17.42 24.23 25.97
CA PHE A 286 17.56 25.59 26.49
C PHE A 286 18.33 26.52 25.55
N LEU A 287 19.38 26.03 24.90
CA LEU A 287 20.15 26.83 23.94
C LEU A 287 19.35 27.11 22.66
N ALA A 288 18.56 26.14 22.19
CA ALA A 288 17.64 26.35 21.08
C ALA A 288 16.58 27.41 21.40
N ALA A 289 15.97 27.34 22.59
CA ALA A 289 14.97 28.33 23.04
C ALA A 289 15.54 29.76 23.15
N LYS A 290 16.81 29.92 23.50
CA LYS A 290 17.47 31.25 23.53
C LYS A 290 17.69 31.82 22.13
N ARG A 291 18.05 30.96 21.18
CA ARG A 291 18.25 31.36 19.77
C ARG A 291 16.95 31.76 19.08
N SER A 292 15.79 31.31 19.55
CA SER A 292 14.50 31.75 19.00
C SER A 292 14.01 33.09 19.56
N VAL A 293 14.57 33.57 20.67
CA VAL A 293 14.17 34.83 21.32
C VAL A 293 15.10 35.98 20.96
N ALA A 294 16.36 35.69 20.59
CA ALA A 294 17.35 36.65 20.11
C ALA A 294 17.15 36.95 18.63
#